data_AF-A0A966T4Q2-F1
#
_entry.id   AF-A0A966T4Q2-F1
#
_cell.length_a   1.000
_cell.length_b   1.000
_cell.length_c   1.000
_cell.angle_alpha   90.00
_cell.angle_beta   90.00
_cell.angle_gamma   90.00
#
_symmetry.space_group_name_H-M   'P 1'
#
loop_
_entity.id
_entity.type
_entity.pdbx_description
1 polymer ?
#
loop_
_entity_poly.entity_id
_entity_poly.type
_entity_poly.pdbx_seq_one_letter_code
_entity_poly.pdbx_strand_id
1 'polypeptide(L)'
;MRASRTSNNCDLRRLDTLEFAGELRIPFTTGILVGIGESREDRIAALEAIAASHERHGHVQEVIVQNFLPKPRTGMQHDPACDGDEYLWSIAVARKILPPEIHLQAPPNLSDDFGVLLTAGIDDWGGVSPITADHVNPERPWPDLDKLRAVTEQAGRALAPRLTIYPEFIADVGLSDSPRWIDSDLRFRVLDRSDAEGLGRDDPGAVWPEKVTAADVVHDGAEVVLVGHRSTQW
;
A
#
# COMPACT_ATOMS: atom_id res chain seq x y z
N MET A 1 4.64 -20.22 -34.44
CA MET A 1 3.79 -20.84 -33.40
C MET A 1 4.60 -20.95 -32.11
N ARG A 2 4.54 -19.93 -31.26
CA ARG A 2 5.10 -19.98 -29.90
C ARG A 2 3.94 -20.22 -28.94
N ALA A 3 4.15 -21.17 -28.04
CA ALA A 3 3.16 -21.75 -27.15
C ALA A 3 2.46 -20.69 -26.29
N SER A 4 1.14 -20.79 -26.27
CA SER A 4 0.24 -20.25 -25.24
C SER A 4 0.76 -20.63 -23.85
N ARG A 5 1.32 -19.66 -23.12
CA ARG A 5 1.72 -19.82 -21.72
C ARG A 5 0.47 -19.71 -20.85
N THR A 6 0.02 -20.85 -20.36
CA THR A 6 -0.70 -21.06 -19.09
C THR A 6 -0.87 -19.83 -18.18
N SER A 7 -2.04 -19.18 -18.19
CA SER A 7 -2.42 -18.17 -17.15
C SER A 7 -3.72 -18.48 -16.39
N ASN A 8 -4.52 -19.49 -16.75
CA ASN A 8 -5.89 -19.54 -16.22
C ASN A 8 -6.07 -19.92 -14.73
N ASN A 9 -5.10 -20.51 -14.02
CA ASN A 9 -5.38 -21.05 -12.66
C ASN A 9 -4.87 -20.17 -11.52
N CYS A 10 -3.89 -19.29 -11.76
CA CYS A 10 -3.37 -18.36 -10.74
C CYS A 10 -4.28 -17.12 -10.63
N ASP A 11 -4.71 -16.60 -11.79
CA ASP A 11 -5.56 -15.42 -11.87
C ASP A 11 -6.94 -15.69 -11.26
N LEU A 12 -7.51 -16.87 -11.50
CA LEU A 12 -8.77 -17.29 -10.87
C LEU A 12 -8.66 -17.37 -9.34
N ARG A 13 -7.59 -17.95 -8.80
CA ARG A 13 -7.40 -18.06 -7.34
C ARG A 13 -7.25 -16.69 -6.66
N ARG A 14 -6.60 -15.75 -7.34
CA ARG A 14 -6.48 -14.37 -6.85
C ARG A 14 -7.85 -13.68 -6.80
N LEU A 15 -8.68 -13.87 -7.83
CA LEU A 15 -10.05 -13.35 -7.84
C LEU A 15 -10.93 -14.04 -6.80
N ASP A 16 -10.84 -15.36 -6.64
CA ASP A 16 -11.55 -16.10 -5.60
C ASP A 16 -11.17 -15.58 -4.20
N THR A 17 -9.88 -15.30 -3.97
CA THR A 17 -9.39 -14.74 -2.70
C THR A 17 -10.00 -13.35 -2.44
N LEU A 18 -10.10 -12.51 -3.47
CA LEU A 18 -10.74 -11.20 -3.38
C LEU A 18 -12.23 -11.34 -3.03
N GLU A 19 -12.96 -12.25 -3.70
CA GLU A 19 -14.36 -12.52 -3.37
C GLU A 19 -14.54 -13.04 -1.94
N PHE A 20 -13.71 -13.98 -1.50
CA PHE A 20 -13.78 -14.50 -0.12
C PHE A 20 -13.48 -13.42 0.92
N ALA A 21 -12.55 -12.50 0.64
CA ALA A 21 -12.31 -11.35 1.52
C ALA A 21 -13.57 -10.47 1.63
N GLY A 22 -14.27 -10.26 0.51
CA GLY A 22 -15.56 -9.59 0.47
C GLY A 22 -16.64 -10.27 1.29
N GLU A 23 -16.84 -11.58 1.09
CA GLU A 23 -17.82 -12.40 1.82
C GLU A 23 -17.56 -12.41 3.33
N LEU A 24 -16.29 -12.42 3.73
CA LEU A 24 -15.85 -12.40 5.13
C LEU A 24 -15.80 -10.99 5.72
N ARG A 25 -16.11 -9.94 4.94
CA ARG A 25 -16.05 -8.53 5.34
C ARG A 25 -14.66 -8.14 5.86
N ILE A 26 -13.62 -8.52 5.13
CA ILE A 26 -12.24 -8.16 5.41
C ILE A 26 -11.87 -6.96 4.54
N PRO A 27 -11.52 -5.79 5.12
CA PRO A 27 -10.93 -4.67 4.37
C PRO A 27 -9.67 -5.15 3.66
N PHE A 28 -9.65 -5.06 2.33
CA PHE A 28 -8.66 -5.74 1.52
C PHE A 28 -7.88 -4.78 0.64
N THR A 29 -6.56 -4.91 0.67
CA THR A 29 -5.65 -4.24 -0.25
C THR A 29 -5.31 -5.19 -1.39
N THR A 30 -5.42 -4.70 -2.62
CA THR A 30 -5.06 -5.45 -3.83
C THR A 30 -4.29 -4.54 -4.79
N GLY A 31 -4.06 -4.95 -6.04
CA GLY A 31 -3.18 -4.18 -6.92
C GLY A 31 -2.95 -4.77 -8.31
N ILE A 32 -2.22 -4.02 -9.12
CA ILE A 32 -1.70 -4.46 -10.42
C ILE A 32 -0.21 -4.12 -10.51
N LEU A 33 0.53 -4.95 -11.26
CA LEU A 33 1.89 -4.63 -11.69
C LEU A 33 1.85 -4.07 -13.11
N VAL A 34 2.70 -3.08 -13.37
CA VAL A 34 2.81 -2.43 -14.69
C VAL A 34 4.21 -2.66 -15.26
N GLY A 35 4.29 -3.12 -16.50
CA GLY A 35 5.55 -3.34 -17.21
C GLY A 35 6.17 -4.72 -17.02
N ILE A 36 5.36 -5.74 -16.71
CA ILE A 36 5.79 -7.15 -16.61
C ILE A 36 5.51 -7.97 -17.89
N GLY A 37 5.06 -7.32 -18.96
CA GLY A 37 4.71 -7.94 -20.24
C GLY A 37 3.21 -8.06 -20.49
N GLU A 38 2.39 -7.48 -19.63
CA GLU A 38 0.94 -7.35 -19.76
C GLU A 38 0.54 -6.24 -20.76
N SER A 39 -0.61 -6.42 -21.40
CA SER A 39 -1.22 -5.40 -22.25
C SER A 39 -1.99 -4.35 -21.43
N ARG A 40 -2.42 -3.27 -22.08
CA ARG A 40 -3.31 -2.28 -21.44
C ARG A 40 -4.69 -2.89 -21.18
N GLU A 41 -5.13 -3.77 -22.07
CA GLU A 41 -6.38 -4.51 -21.95
C GLU A 41 -6.37 -5.43 -20.72
N ASP A 42 -5.25 -6.10 -20.45
CA ASP A 42 -5.10 -6.93 -19.24
C ASP A 42 -5.21 -6.09 -17.96
N ARG A 43 -4.59 -4.90 -17.94
CA ARG A 43 -4.66 -3.95 -16.82
C ARG A 43 -6.08 -3.44 -16.59
N ILE A 44 -6.78 -3.07 -17.67
CA ILE A 44 -8.18 -2.62 -17.61
C ILE A 44 -9.07 -3.76 -17.06
N ALA A 45 -8.95 -4.97 -17.60
CA ALA A 45 -9.74 -6.11 -17.15
C ALA A 45 -9.50 -6.44 -15.66
N ALA A 46 -8.26 -6.33 -15.19
CA ALA A 46 -7.95 -6.52 -13.77
C ALA A 46 -8.59 -5.44 -12.88
N LEU A 47 -8.53 -4.17 -13.30
CA LEU A 47 -9.14 -3.05 -12.57
C LEU A 47 -10.67 -3.16 -12.55
N GLU A 48 -11.30 -3.54 -13.66
CA GLU A 48 -12.75 -3.79 -13.75
C GLU A 48 -13.17 -4.95 -12.84
N ALA A 49 -12.38 -6.02 -12.78
CA ALA A 49 -12.64 -7.15 -11.88
C ALA A 49 -12.58 -6.73 -10.40
N ILE A 50 -11.59 -5.90 -10.03
CA ILE A 50 -11.47 -5.34 -8.68
C ILE A 50 -12.67 -4.44 -8.36
N ALA A 51 -13.02 -3.52 -9.27
CA ALA A 51 -14.16 -2.62 -9.12
C ALA A 51 -15.46 -3.41 -8.91
N ALA A 52 -15.72 -4.42 -9.74
CA ALA A 52 -16.91 -5.25 -9.63
C ALA A 52 -16.98 -6.01 -8.29
N SER A 53 -15.84 -6.46 -7.76
CA SER A 53 -15.77 -7.11 -6.44
C SER A 53 -16.05 -6.13 -5.30
N HIS A 54 -15.50 -4.91 -5.39
CA HIS A 54 -15.82 -3.85 -4.45
C HIS A 54 -17.29 -3.44 -4.53
N GLU A 55 -17.90 -3.31 -5.71
CA GLU A 55 -19.33 -3.00 -5.84
C GLU A 55 -20.24 -4.03 -5.18
N ARG A 56 -19.85 -5.32 -5.20
CA ARG A 56 -20.61 -6.39 -4.52
C ARG A 56 -20.52 -6.32 -3.00
N HIS A 57 -19.31 -6.09 -2.47
CA HIS A 57 -19.03 -6.33 -1.04
C HIS A 57 -18.65 -5.08 -0.25
N GLY A 58 -18.16 -4.03 -0.91
CA GLY A 58 -17.66 -2.77 -0.36
C GLY A 58 -16.32 -2.90 0.37
N HIS A 59 -15.55 -3.96 0.09
CA HIS A 59 -14.47 -4.44 0.95
C HIS A 59 -13.05 -4.01 0.52
N VAL A 60 -12.86 -3.60 -0.74
CA VAL A 60 -11.54 -3.17 -1.23
C VAL A 60 -11.27 -1.77 -0.71
N GLN A 61 -10.26 -1.61 0.13
CA GLN A 61 -9.88 -0.31 0.68
C GLN A 61 -8.87 0.42 -0.22
N GLU A 62 -7.99 -0.35 -0.87
CA GLU A 62 -6.83 0.19 -1.58
C GLU A 62 -6.47 -0.67 -2.78
N VAL A 63 -6.09 -0.01 -3.87
CA VAL A 63 -5.43 -0.61 -5.02
C VAL A 63 -4.04 -0.01 -5.17
N ILE A 64 -3.03 -0.89 -5.15
CA ILE A 64 -1.64 -0.53 -5.43
C ILE A 64 -1.38 -0.65 -6.93
N VAL A 65 -0.99 0.45 -7.57
CA VAL A 65 -0.46 0.44 -8.93
C VAL A 65 1.06 0.54 -8.82
N GLN A 66 1.75 -0.56 -9.09
CA GLN A 66 3.20 -0.64 -8.90
C GLN A 66 3.91 -0.89 -10.22
N ASN A 67 4.91 -0.06 -10.51
CA ASN A 67 5.78 -0.25 -11.67
C ASN A 67 6.78 -1.39 -11.45
N PHE A 68 7.08 -2.10 -12.53
CA PHE A 68 8.15 -3.08 -12.57
C PHE A 68 9.52 -2.41 -12.68
N LEU A 69 10.45 -2.84 -11.82
CA LEU A 69 11.87 -2.54 -11.94
C LEU A 69 12.66 -3.87 -11.99
N PRO A 70 13.60 -4.04 -12.93
CA PRO A 70 14.39 -5.25 -13.03
C PRO A 70 15.32 -5.40 -11.83
N LYS A 71 15.37 -6.62 -11.27
CA LYS A 71 16.18 -6.93 -10.09
C LYS A 71 17.21 -8.01 -10.39
N PRO A 72 18.45 -7.86 -9.91
CA PRO A 72 19.45 -8.93 -10.00
C PRO A 72 18.93 -10.24 -9.41
N ARG A 73 19.29 -11.37 -10.02
CA ARG A 73 18.93 -12.73 -9.56
C ARG A 73 17.43 -13.03 -9.62
N THR A 74 16.68 -12.32 -10.47
CA THR A 74 15.28 -12.64 -10.81
C THR A 74 15.17 -13.12 -12.25
N GLY A 75 14.06 -13.79 -12.60
CA GLY A 75 13.81 -14.26 -13.97
C GLY A 75 13.71 -13.13 -15.00
N MET A 76 13.39 -11.91 -14.56
CA MET A 76 13.20 -10.71 -15.39
C MET A 76 14.33 -9.68 -15.18
N GLN A 77 15.51 -10.10 -14.71
CA GLN A 77 16.63 -9.20 -14.42
C GLN A 77 17.18 -8.44 -15.65
N HIS A 78 16.88 -8.91 -16.85
CA HIS A 78 17.32 -8.29 -18.12
C HIS A 78 16.16 -7.66 -18.90
N ASP A 79 14.96 -7.67 -18.33
CA ASP A 79 13.80 -7.05 -18.94
C ASP A 79 13.85 -5.54 -18.69
N PRO A 80 13.32 -4.72 -19.61
CA PRO A 80 13.28 -3.27 -19.40
C PRO A 80 12.44 -2.91 -18.18
N ALA A 81 12.84 -1.86 -17.47
CA ALA A 81 11.99 -1.24 -16.46
C ALA A 81 10.68 -0.75 -17.11
N CYS A 82 9.63 -0.64 -16.30
CA CYS A 82 8.38 -0.04 -16.74
C CYS A 82 8.63 1.37 -17.28
N ASP A 83 8.05 1.66 -18.45
CA ASP A 83 8.04 3.00 -19.01
C ASP A 83 7.25 3.97 -18.12
N GLY A 84 7.75 5.19 -17.98
CA GLY A 84 7.16 6.21 -17.10
C GLY A 84 5.78 6.66 -17.57
N ASP A 85 5.59 6.84 -18.88
CA ASP A 85 4.30 7.27 -19.44
C ASP A 85 3.26 6.14 -19.32
N GLU A 86 3.67 4.88 -19.53
CA GLU A 86 2.81 3.71 -19.28
C GLU A 86 2.38 3.60 -17.81
N TYR A 87 3.29 3.91 -16.89
CA TYR A 87 2.99 3.88 -15.46
C TYR A 87 1.99 4.97 -15.07
N LEU A 88 2.25 6.22 -15.46
CA LEU A 88 1.34 7.34 -15.21
C LEU A 88 -0.03 7.14 -15.88
N TRP A 89 -0.05 6.58 -17.09
CA TRP A 89 -1.29 6.22 -17.78
C TRP A 89 -2.08 5.18 -16.98
N SER A 90 -1.40 4.17 -16.42
CA SER A 90 -2.03 3.10 -15.66
C SER A 90 -2.63 3.61 -14.33
N ILE A 91 -1.95 4.53 -13.64
CA ILE A 91 -2.49 5.21 -12.44
C ILE A 91 -3.74 6.03 -12.81
N ALA A 92 -3.66 6.84 -13.87
CA ALA A 92 -4.77 7.69 -14.30
C ALA A 92 -5.99 6.87 -14.74
N VAL A 93 -5.77 5.71 -15.37
CA VAL A 93 -6.84 4.79 -15.75
C VAL A 93 -7.42 4.08 -14.53
N ALA A 94 -6.58 3.63 -13.59
CA ALA A 94 -7.06 3.06 -12.33
C ALA A 94 -7.97 4.05 -11.58
N ARG A 95 -7.59 5.32 -11.45
CA ARG A 95 -8.43 6.35 -10.83
C ARG A 95 -9.77 6.56 -11.55
N LYS A 96 -9.85 6.31 -12.86
CA LYS A 96 -11.09 6.46 -13.63
C LYS A 96 -12.01 5.24 -13.54
N ILE A 97 -11.44 4.04 -13.46
CA ILE A 97 -12.19 2.78 -13.45
C ILE A 97 -12.66 2.44 -12.03
N LEU A 98 -11.81 2.63 -11.03
CA LEU A 98 -12.10 2.24 -9.66
C LEU A 98 -13.13 3.20 -9.03
N PRO A 99 -14.06 2.68 -8.21
CA PRO A 99 -14.92 3.50 -7.37
C PRO A 99 -14.12 4.50 -6.51
N PRO A 100 -14.62 5.72 -6.29
CA PRO A 100 -13.90 6.76 -5.53
C PRO A 100 -13.64 6.38 -4.07
N GLU A 101 -14.36 5.41 -3.52
CA GLU A 101 -14.16 4.86 -2.18
C GLU A 101 -12.89 4.00 -2.06
N ILE A 102 -12.29 3.60 -3.20
CA ILE A 102 -11.03 2.85 -3.22
C ILE A 102 -9.86 3.83 -3.29
N HIS A 103 -8.98 3.76 -2.30
CA HIS A 103 -7.74 4.50 -2.29
C HIS A 103 -6.77 3.97 -3.35
N LEU A 104 -6.04 4.88 -3.99
CA LEU A 104 -5.10 4.53 -5.04
C LEU A 104 -3.70 4.85 -4.55
N GLN A 105 -2.89 3.80 -4.43
CA GLN A 105 -1.53 3.88 -3.91
C GLN A 105 -0.50 3.66 -5.01
N ALA A 106 0.57 4.45 -5.00
CA ALA A 106 1.78 4.18 -5.78
C ALA A 106 3.04 4.43 -4.94
N PRO A 107 4.01 3.49 -4.92
CA PRO A 107 5.20 3.61 -4.08
C PRO A 107 6.14 4.73 -4.58
N PRO A 108 6.44 5.76 -3.77
CA PRO A 108 7.18 6.93 -4.23
C PRO A 108 8.68 6.65 -4.41
N ASN A 109 9.24 5.63 -3.76
CA ASN A 109 10.65 5.25 -3.89
C ASN A 109 10.98 4.58 -5.24
N LEU A 110 9.97 4.12 -5.99
CA LEU A 110 10.14 3.46 -7.28
C LEU A 110 10.02 4.42 -8.47
N SER A 111 9.87 5.72 -8.21
CA SER A 111 9.82 6.79 -9.22
C SER A 111 10.88 7.85 -8.91
N ASP A 112 11.61 8.30 -9.93
CA ASP A 112 12.66 9.31 -9.72
C ASP A 112 12.06 10.70 -9.40
N ASP A 113 10.94 11.04 -10.04
CA ASP A 113 10.03 12.13 -9.63
C ASP A 113 8.70 11.51 -9.20
N PHE A 114 8.43 11.49 -7.89
CA PHE A 114 7.18 10.96 -7.37
C PHE A 114 6.05 12.00 -7.30
N GLY A 115 6.34 13.30 -7.45
CA GLY A 115 5.33 14.35 -7.36
C GLY A 115 4.27 14.23 -8.45
N VAL A 116 4.67 13.77 -9.64
CA VAL A 116 3.75 13.51 -10.76
C VAL A 116 2.70 12.43 -10.48
N LEU A 117 2.93 11.55 -9.50
CA LEU A 117 2.00 10.48 -9.16
C LEU A 117 0.71 11.04 -8.55
N LEU A 118 0.80 12.12 -7.75
CA LEU A 118 -0.39 12.83 -7.24
C LEU A 118 -1.26 13.38 -8.37
N THR A 119 -0.62 13.98 -9.38
CA THR A 119 -1.31 14.48 -10.57
C THR A 119 -1.94 13.35 -11.39
N ALA A 120 -1.30 12.17 -11.40
CA ALA A 120 -1.85 10.99 -12.05
C ALA A 120 -3.08 10.41 -11.32
N GLY A 121 -3.24 10.70 -10.03
CA GLY A 121 -4.49 10.45 -9.29
C GLY A 121 -4.36 9.58 -8.05
N ILE A 122 -3.14 9.33 -7.54
CA ILE A 122 -3.00 8.68 -6.24
C ILE A 122 -3.49 9.61 -5.12
N ASP A 123 -3.97 9.02 -4.04
CA ASP A 123 -4.25 9.70 -2.78
C ASP A 123 -3.44 9.13 -1.61
N ASP A 124 -2.66 8.07 -1.85
CA ASP A 124 -1.80 7.46 -0.87
C ASP A 124 -0.38 7.17 -1.42
N TRP A 125 0.64 7.57 -0.66
CA TRP A 125 2.04 7.24 -0.91
C TRP A 125 2.40 5.82 -0.46
N GLY A 126 1.56 5.22 0.37
CA GLY A 126 1.72 3.89 0.92
C GLY A 126 2.63 3.82 2.13
N GLY A 127 3.11 2.60 2.41
CA GLY A 127 3.94 2.30 3.58
C GLY A 127 5.34 2.92 3.51
N VAL A 128 5.45 4.21 3.80
CA VAL A 128 6.72 4.93 3.92
C VAL A 128 7.25 4.81 5.35
N SER A 129 8.53 4.47 5.50
CA SER A 129 9.18 4.37 6.81
C SER A 129 10.39 5.30 6.92
N PRO A 130 10.46 6.16 7.94
CA PRO A 130 11.66 6.97 8.22
C PRO A 130 12.76 6.17 8.95
N ILE A 131 12.48 4.95 9.41
CA ILE A 131 13.37 4.17 10.29
C ILE A 131 13.80 2.85 9.63
N THR A 132 12.89 2.18 8.93
CA THR A 132 13.13 0.85 8.36
C THR A 132 13.38 0.94 6.85
N ALA A 133 14.33 0.15 6.36
CA ALA A 133 14.58 0.03 4.93
C ALA A 133 13.42 -0.70 4.22
N ASP A 134 13.24 -0.42 2.93
CA ASP A 134 12.38 -1.25 2.08
C ASP A 134 13.03 -2.64 1.92
N HIS A 135 12.47 -3.66 2.58
CA HIS A 135 12.98 -5.03 2.47
C HIS A 135 12.73 -5.66 1.09
N VAL A 136 11.77 -5.12 0.33
CA VAL A 136 11.47 -5.56 -1.04
C VAL A 136 12.45 -4.90 -2.01
N ASN A 137 12.67 -3.60 -1.91
CA ASN A 137 13.57 -2.81 -2.77
C ASN A 137 14.67 -2.10 -1.93
N PRO A 138 15.62 -2.84 -1.33
CA PRO A 138 16.65 -2.24 -0.48
C PRO A 138 17.54 -1.21 -1.20
N GLU A 139 17.60 -1.27 -2.54
CA GLU A 139 18.28 -0.33 -3.41
C GLU A 139 17.51 0.99 -3.67
N ARG A 140 16.24 1.07 -3.26
CA ARG A 140 15.36 2.23 -3.42
C ARG A 140 14.87 2.72 -2.05
N PRO A 141 15.66 3.56 -1.35
CA PRO A 141 15.29 4.06 -0.03
C PRO A 141 14.01 4.89 -0.08
N TRP A 142 13.27 4.88 1.02
CA TRP A 142 12.11 5.74 1.19
C TRP A 142 12.49 7.23 1.05
N PRO A 143 11.64 8.05 0.41
CA PRO A 143 11.81 9.49 0.47
C PRO A 143 11.69 9.98 1.91
N ASP A 144 12.46 11.03 2.23
CA ASP A 144 12.35 11.71 3.52
C ASP A 144 10.94 12.27 3.75
N LEU A 145 10.44 12.20 4.99
CA LEU A 145 9.09 12.65 5.34
C LEU A 145 8.88 14.15 5.10
N ASP A 146 9.90 14.99 5.31
CA ASP A 146 9.80 16.42 5.04
C ASP A 146 9.68 16.69 3.53
N LYS A 147 10.35 15.86 2.71
CA LYS A 147 10.22 15.92 1.25
C LYS A 147 8.82 15.50 0.80
N LEU A 148 8.29 14.41 1.35
CA LEU A 148 6.91 13.97 1.05
C LEU A 148 5.89 15.04 1.44
N ARG A 149 6.07 15.65 2.62
CA ARG A 149 5.20 16.72 3.11
C ARG A 149 5.22 17.91 2.16
N ALA A 150 6.41 18.39 1.80
CA ALA A 150 6.56 19.53 0.89
C ALA A 150 5.93 19.27 -0.49
N VAL A 151 6.13 18.08 -1.07
CA VAL A 151 5.53 17.72 -2.37
C VAL A 151 4.01 17.61 -2.27
N THR A 152 3.50 17.03 -1.18
CA THR A 152 2.05 16.90 -0.93
C THR A 152 1.39 18.27 -0.79
N GLU A 153 2.00 19.18 -0.02
CA GLU A 153 1.51 20.55 0.19
C GLU A 153 1.57 21.41 -1.08
N GLN A 154 2.60 21.23 -1.91
CA GLN A 154 2.69 21.89 -3.22
C GLN A 154 1.54 21.50 -4.15
N ALA A 155 0.98 20.30 -4.00
CA ALA A 155 -0.21 19.85 -4.71
C ALA A 155 -1.54 20.28 -4.05
N GLY A 156 -1.50 21.11 -3.00
CA GLY A 156 -2.68 21.56 -2.27
C GLY A 156 -3.33 20.48 -1.40
N ARG A 157 -2.56 19.46 -0.98
CA ARG A 157 -2.99 18.35 -0.12
C ARG A 157 -2.27 18.43 1.24
N ALA A 158 -2.77 17.71 2.24
CA ALA A 158 -2.10 17.54 3.52
C ALA A 158 -1.52 16.12 3.63
N LEU A 159 -0.30 15.99 4.11
CA LEU A 159 0.29 14.69 4.45
C LEU A 159 -0.14 14.30 5.86
N ALA A 160 -0.87 13.18 5.97
CA ALA A 160 -1.31 12.61 7.23
C ALA A 160 -0.93 11.11 7.31
N PRO A 161 -0.50 10.62 8.48
CA PRO A 161 -0.31 9.18 8.66
C PRO A 161 -1.68 8.48 8.75
N ARG A 162 -1.73 7.21 8.37
CA ARG A 162 -2.93 6.36 8.49
C ARG A 162 -2.60 5.06 9.19
N LEU A 163 -3.64 4.38 9.68
CA LEU A 163 -3.54 2.98 10.07
C LEU A 163 -3.49 2.07 8.84
N THR A 164 -3.23 0.78 9.06
CA THR A 164 -3.36 -0.25 8.00
C THR A 164 -4.78 -0.32 7.42
N ILE A 165 -5.77 0.08 8.22
CA ILE A 165 -7.17 0.19 7.84
C ILE A 165 -7.54 1.66 7.63
N TYR A 166 -8.37 1.92 6.61
CA TYR A 166 -8.79 3.27 6.25
C TYR A 166 -9.98 3.78 7.09
N PRO A 167 -10.14 5.10 7.23
CA PRO A 167 -11.21 5.71 8.04
C PRO A 167 -12.62 5.17 7.77
N GLU A 168 -12.95 4.93 6.50
CA GLU A 168 -14.25 4.46 6.02
C GLU A 168 -14.61 3.10 6.62
N PHE A 169 -13.60 2.27 6.91
CA PHE A 169 -13.78 0.92 7.45
C PHE A 169 -13.79 0.87 8.98
N ILE A 170 -13.53 2.01 9.65
CA ILE A 170 -13.61 2.11 11.12
C ILE A 170 -14.68 3.10 11.59
N ALA A 171 -15.44 3.70 10.68
CA ALA A 171 -16.43 4.73 10.97
C ALA A 171 -17.51 4.27 11.99
N ASP A 172 -17.88 2.99 12.00
CA ASP A 172 -18.88 2.44 12.92
C ASP A 172 -18.28 1.82 14.20
N VAL A 173 -16.95 1.75 14.32
CA VAL A 173 -16.25 1.11 15.45
C VAL A 173 -16.54 1.82 16.77
N GLY A 174 -16.79 3.13 16.76
CA GLY A 174 -17.21 3.87 17.97
C GLY A 174 -18.72 3.85 18.25
N LEU A 175 -19.53 3.35 17.30
CA LEU A 175 -20.98 3.59 17.26
C LEU A 175 -21.83 2.32 17.36
N SER A 176 -21.29 1.17 16.95
CA SER A 176 -21.99 -0.12 16.94
C SER A 176 -21.30 -1.10 17.89
N ASP A 177 -22.05 -1.96 18.59
CA ASP A 177 -21.50 -3.08 19.37
C ASP A 177 -20.89 -4.17 18.47
N SER A 178 -21.35 -4.26 17.22
CA SER A 178 -20.84 -5.16 16.19
C SER A 178 -20.46 -4.34 14.96
N PRO A 179 -19.22 -3.82 14.88
CA PRO A 179 -18.75 -3.08 13.71
C PRO A 179 -18.77 -3.98 12.48
N ARG A 180 -19.02 -3.40 11.30
CA ARG A 180 -19.14 -4.18 10.06
C ARG A 180 -17.85 -4.87 9.66
N TRP A 181 -16.73 -4.17 9.81
CA TRP A 181 -15.44 -4.49 9.19
C TRP A 181 -14.35 -4.93 10.17
N ILE A 182 -14.51 -4.55 11.43
CA ILE A 182 -13.51 -4.77 12.47
C ILE A 182 -14.14 -5.57 13.59
N ASP A 183 -13.38 -6.55 14.09
CA ASP A 183 -13.76 -7.29 15.29
C ASP A 183 -13.87 -6.35 16.49
N SER A 184 -14.92 -6.53 17.31
CA SER A 184 -15.17 -5.67 18.47
C SER A 184 -14.02 -5.62 19.47
N ASP A 185 -13.19 -6.68 19.54
CA ASP A 185 -12.03 -6.76 20.43
C ASP A 185 -10.91 -5.80 20.01
N LEU A 186 -10.88 -5.37 18.75
CA LEU A 186 -9.92 -4.40 18.24
C LEU A 186 -10.37 -2.94 18.46
N ARG A 187 -11.60 -2.70 18.91
CA ARG A 187 -12.18 -1.34 19.05
C ARG A 187 -11.26 -0.38 19.78
N PHE A 188 -10.80 -0.75 20.98
CA PHE A 188 -9.93 0.12 21.76
C PHE A 188 -8.62 0.41 21.03
N ARG A 189 -7.98 -0.60 20.43
CA ARG A 189 -6.70 -0.45 19.74
C ARG A 189 -6.82 0.47 18.52
N VAL A 190 -7.91 0.34 17.76
CA VAL A 190 -8.18 1.18 16.60
C VAL A 190 -8.44 2.62 17.04
N LEU A 191 -9.37 2.84 17.98
CA LEU A 191 -9.73 4.20 18.42
C LEU A 191 -8.60 4.89 19.20
N ASP A 192 -7.77 4.15 19.92
CA ASP A 192 -6.59 4.66 20.61
C ASP A 192 -5.53 5.18 19.63
N ARG A 193 -5.45 4.60 18.42
CA ARG A 193 -4.45 4.97 17.40
C ARG A 193 -5.00 5.83 16.28
N SER A 194 -6.30 6.08 16.29
CA SER A 194 -6.96 6.96 15.33
C SER A 194 -7.21 8.33 15.93
N ASP A 195 -7.08 9.38 15.14
CA ASP A 195 -7.59 10.71 15.46
C ASP A 195 -9.11 10.80 15.27
N ALA A 196 -9.67 12.01 15.33
CA ALA A 196 -11.11 12.23 15.18
C ALA A 196 -11.62 12.01 13.74
N GLU A 197 -10.74 11.99 12.75
CA GLU A 197 -11.05 11.74 11.34
C GLU A 197 -10.84 10.25 10.97
N GLY A 198 -10.33 9.43 11.89
CA GLY A 198 -10.00 8.02 11.64
C GLY A 198 -8.60 7.80 11.06
N LEU A 199 -7.82 8.86 10.90
CA LEU A 199 -6.43 8.80 10.45
C LEU A 199 -5.51 8.47 11.62
N GLY A 200 -4.26 8.12 11.34
CA GLY A 200 -3.29 7.79 12.37
C GLY A 200 -2.96 9.01 13.22
N ARG A 201 -2.90 8.84 14.55
CA ARG A 201 -2.45 9.92 15.43
C ARG A 201 -0.97 10.27 15.20
N ASP A 202 -0.69 11.56 15.12
CA ASP A 202 0.67 12.12 15.01
C ASP A 202 1.11 12.91 16.26
N ASP A 203 0.32 12.89 17.35
CA ASP A 203 0.63 13.59 18.58
C ASP A 203 1.79 12.93 19.37
N PRO A 204 2.60 13.73 20.11
CA PRO A 204 3.71 13.20 20.90
C PRO A 204 3.25 12.15 21.93
N GLY A 205 3.69 10.91 21.73
CA GLY A 205 3.30 9.76 22.57
C GLY A 205 2.26 8.85 21.93
N ALA A 206 1.71 9.17 20.76
CA ALA A 206 0.87 8.25 20.00
C ALA A 206 1.65 7.03 19.46
N VAL A 207 2.94 7.23 19.18
CA VAL A 207 3.89 6.20 18.73
C VAL A 207 5.11 6.21 19.66
N TRP A 208 5.38 5.07 20.31
CA TRP A 208 6.66 4.81 20.94
C TRP A 208 7.51 3.96 19.99
N PRO A 209 8.50 4.56 19.31
CA PRO A 209 9.37 3.82 18.40
C PRO A 209 10.18 2.79 19.19
N GLU A 210 10.46 1.67 18.54
CA GLU A 210 11.36 0.67 19.07
C GLU A 210 12.73 1.30 19.30
N LYS A 211 13.23 1.21 20.54
CA LYS A 211 14.58 1.68 20.86
C LYS A 211 15.52 0.51 20.74
N VAL A 212 16.46 0.61 19.81
CA VAL A 212 17.53 -0.37 19.61
C VAL A 212 18.89 0.27 19.88
N THR A 213 19.84 -0.52 20.37
CA THR A 213 21.27 -0.17 20.47
C THR A 213 22.09 -1.19 19.70
N ALA A 214 23.31 -0.84 19.32
CA ALA A 214 24.25 -1.81 18.76
C ALA A 214 24.56 -2.89 19.81
N ALA A 215 24.57 -4.16 19.40
CA ALA A 215 25.12 -5.23 20.23
C ALA A 215 26.65 -5.03 20.33
N ASP A 216 27.18 -4.84 21.53
CA ASP A 216 28.61 -4.59 21.74
C ASP A 216 29.51 -5.81 21.42
N VAL A 217 28.94 -6.98 21.05
CA VAL A 217 29.70 -8.22 20.90
C VAL A 217 29.16 -9.09 19.75
N VAL A 218 29.61 -8.89 18.50
CA VAL A 218 29.64 -9.97 17.49
C VAL A 218 30.62 -9.64 16.35
N HIS A 219 31.33 -10.68 15.88
CA HIS A 219 32.36 -10.62 14.84
C HIS A 219 31.83 -10.95 13.42
N ASP A 220 30.51 -11.10 13.24
CA ASP A 220 29.88 -11.64 12.04
C ASP A 220 28.70 -10.82 11.46
N GLY A 221 28.38 -9.65 12.04
CA GLY A 221 27.39 -8.74 11.45
C GLY A 221 26.88 -7.68 12.43
N ALA A 222 26.08 -6.74 11.92
CA ALA A 222 25.40 -5.75 12.76
C ALA A 222 24.17 -6.39 13.41
N GLU A 223 24.31 -6.88 14.64
CA GLU A 223 23.17 -7.21 15.51
C GLU A 223 22.78 -5.99 16.35
N VAL A 224 21.46 -5.80 16.53
CA VAL A 224 20.89 -4.74 17.37
C VAL A 224 20.15 -5.35 18.55
N VAL A 225 20.28 -4.73 19.73
CA VAL A 225 19.57 -5.11 20.96
C VAL A 225 18.45 -4.12 21.22
N LEU A 226 17.25 -4.62 21.43
CA LEU A 226 16.09 -3.90 21.94
C LEU A 226 16.34 -3.37 23.37
N VAL A 227 16.38 -2.05 23.54
CA VAL A 227 16.62 -1.37 24.84
C VAL A 227 15.35 -0.72 25.42
N GLY A 228 14.25 -0.74 24.67
CA GLY A 228 12.97 -0.16 25.09
C GLY A 228 11.95 -1.20 25.54
N HIS A 229 11.34 -1.02 26.73
CA HIS A 229 10.21 -1.84 27.21
C HIS A 229 8.83 -1.33 26.74
N ARG A 230 8.79 -0.17 26.08
CA ARG A 230 7.59 0.43 25.50
C ARG A 230 7.87 0.66 24.03
N SER A 231 7.52 -0.31 23.20
CA SER A 231 7.37 -0.14 21.77
C SER A 231 5.89 -0.24 21.44
N THR A 232 5.44 0.59 20.51
CA THR A 232 4.15 0.42 19.86
C THR A 232 4.26 0.11 18.38
N GLN A 233 5.49 -0.12 17.90
CA GLN A 233 5.77 -0.77 16.62
C GLN A 233 5.61 -2.28 16.82
N TRP A 234 4.86 -2.91 15.93
CA TRP A 234 4.60 -4.35 15.90
C TRP A 234 5.48 -5.03 14.87
#